data_AF-A0A0A2V0J3-F1
#
_entry.id   AF-A0A0A2V0J3-F1
#
_cell.length_a   1.000
_cell.length_b   1.000
_cell.length_c   1.000
_cell.angle_alpha   90.00
_cell.angle_beta   90.00
_cell.angle_gamma   90.00
#
_symmetry.space_group_name_H-M   'P 1'
#
loop_
_entity.id
_entity.type
_entity.pdbx_description
1 polymer ?
#
loop_
_entity_poly.entity_id
_entity_poly.type
_entity_poly.pdbx_seq_one_letter_code
_entity_poly.pdbx_strand_id
1 'polypeptide(L)'
;MNGIYARDDPFAPYMQNSASYTQFSIQLLNFEASKLYFLVVSASLSVSALASPTPISPDLLRRNNIKERGSIPGWDWLRGLVEGSKTGSIVENGIKENNGCQPLTLIFACGTGEIGNMGEIIGPPLAGALRTHMNGKVTIQGVNYPASALSLSQCPGSKVVLAGYSQGASVVHNASGDLKAGQVARAVLFGDPLQSIPPRSIIEKDVMSICAGGDAICRGGLDIPAHLSYAENANKAAALLVGA
;
A
#
# COMPACT_ATOMS: atom_id res chain seq x y z
N MET A 1 -24.33 -0.67 -50.42
CA MET A 1 -25.12 0.54 -50.06
C MET A 1 -24.56 1.08 -48.75
N ASN A 2 -24.10 2.33 -48.80
CA ASN A 2 -23.86 3.28 -47.71
C ASN A 2 -23.03 2.84 -46.50
N GLY A 3 -21.70 2.90 -46.66
CA GLY A 3 -20.78 3.10 -45.55
C GLY A 3 -20.83 4.58 -45.11
N ILE A 4 -21.31 4.83 -43.89
CA ILE A 4 -21.27 6.15 -43.27
C ILE A 4 -19.90 6.25 -42.57
N TYR A 5 -18.96 6.92 -43.23
CA TYR A 5 -17.73 7.39 -42.59
C TYR A 5 -18.10 8.50 -41.60
N ALA A 6 -17.94 8.24 -40.31
CA ALA A 6 -17.92 9.27 -39.29
C ALA A 6 -16.77 10.22 -39.61
N ARG A 7 -17.11 11.49 -39.86
CA ARG A 7 -16.17 12.56 -40.12
C ARG A 7 -15.43 12.87 -38.82
N ASP A 8 -14.11 12.91 -38.92
CA ASP A 8 -13.22 13.30 -37.82
C ASP A 8 -13.61 14.70 -37.30
N ASP A 9 -14.01 14.77 -36.03
CA ASP A 9 -14.28 16.03 -35.34
C ASP A 9 -12.93 16.70 -34.96
N PRO A 10 -12.61 17.89 -35.50
CA PRO A 10 -11.34 18.56 -35.23
C PRO A 10 -11.24 19.15 -33.81
N PHE A 11 -12.25 19.03 -32.94
CA PHE A 11 -12.18 19.51 -31.56
C PHE A 11 -11.76 18.47 -30.51
N ALA A 12 -11.67 17.18 -30.87
CA ALA A 12 -11.22 16.11 -29.97
C ALA A 12 -9.82 16.33 -29.34
N PRO A 13 -8.78 16.84 -30.05
CA PRO A 13 -7.46 17.01 -29.44
C PRO A 13 -7.37 18.18 -28.47
N TYR A 14 -8.27 19.17 -28.51
CA TYR A 14 -8.22 20.33 -27.61
C TYR A 14 -8.76 20.00 -26.20
N MET A 15 -9.77 19.11 -26.10
CA MET A 15 -10.30 18.68 -24.79
C MET A 15 -9.35 17.76 -24.01
N GLN A 16 -8.52 16.96 -24.70
CA GLN A 16 -7.55 16.10 -24.02
C GLN A 16 -6.40 16.91 -23.39
N ASN A 17 -5.98 18.02 -24.02
CA ASN A 17 -4.95 18.88 -23.48
C ASN A 17 -5.44 19.70 -22.27
N SER A 18 -6.65 20.26 -22.30
CA SER A 18 -7.16 21.05 -21.18
C SER A 18 -7.39 20.22 -19.91
N ALA A 19 -7.84 18.96 -20.05
CA ALA A 19 -7.97 18.02 -18.94
C ALA A 19 -6.61 17.69 -18.29
N SER A 20 -5.56 17.56 -19.11
CA SER A 20 -4.20 17.27 -18.64
C SER A 20 -3.61 18.42 -17.82
N TYR A 21 -3.78 19.67 -18.27
CA TYR A 21 -3.30 20.86 -17.56
C TYR A 21 -4.06 21.13 -16.27
N THR A 22 -5.37 20.91 -16.25
CA THR A 22 -6.16 21.04 -15.01
C THR A 22 -5.83 19.95 -14.00
N GLN A 23 -5.62 18.70 -14.43
CA GLN A 23 -5.12 17.64 -13.53
C GLN A 23 -3.72 17.96 -12.98
N PHE A 24 -2.80 18.45 -13.81
CA PHE A 24 -1.45 18.84 -13.37
C PHE A 24 -1.48 20.01 -12.38
N SER A 25 -2.35 20.99 -12.61
CA SER A 25 -2.52 22.16 -11.72
C SER A 25 -3.18 21.79 -10.39
N ILE A 26 -4.18 20.90 -10.40
CA ILE A 26 -4.78 20.34 -9.17
C ILE A 26 -3.76 19.48 -8.40
N GLN A 27 -2.92 18.72 -9.08
CA GLN A 27 -1.83 17.96 -8.45
C GLN A 27 -0.82 18.87 -7.73
N LEU A 28 -0.42 19.99 -8.34
CA LEU A 28 0.48 20.97 -7.72
C LEU A 28 -0.15 21.69 -6.52
N LEU A 29 -1.43 22.03 -6.57
CA LEU A 29 -2.13 22.65 -5.43
C LEU A 29 -2.28 21.69 -4.25
N ASN A 30 -2.58 20.41 -4.51
CA ASN A 30 -2.60 19.36 -3.48
C ASN A 30 -1.20 19.09 -2.90
N PHE A 31 -0.14 19.26 -3.72
CA PHE A 31 1.25 19.12 -3.29
C PHE A 31 1.67 20.18 -2.25
N GLU A 32 1.27 21.45 -2.43
CA GLU A 32 1.58 22.52 -1.48
C GLU A 32 0.67 22.50 -0.24
N ALA A 33 -0.61 22.14 -0.38
CA ALA A 33 -1.53 22.01 0.76
C ALA A 33 -1.10 20.90 1.76
N SER A 34 -0.47 19.84 1.26
CA SER A 34 0.00 18.72 2.09
C SER A 34 1.23 19.07 2.94
N LYS A 35 2.18 19.86 2.41
CA LYS A 35 3.36 20.33 3.17
C LYS A 35 2.95 21.12 4.43
N LEU A 36 1.87 21.90 4.34
CA LEU A 36 1.36 22.68 5.46
C LEU A 36 0.71 21.79 6.53
N TYR A 37 0.04 20.71 6.13
CA TYR A 37 -0.58 19.76 7.07
C TYR A 37 0.45 18.95 7.87
N PHE A 38 1.55 18.51 7.23
CA PHE A 38 2.64 17.78 7.89
C PHE A 38 3.33 18.59 9.00
N LEU A 39 3.46 19.91 8.84
CA LEU A 39 4.01 20.78 9.89
C LEU A 39 3.09 20.86 11.12
N VAL A 40 1.78 20.73 10.95
CA VAL A 40 0.80 20.79 12.06
C VAL A 40 0.72 19.47 12.82
N VAL A 41 0.80 18.33 12.12
CA VAL A 41 0.76 16.99 12.75
C VAL A 41 2.06 16.69 13.53
N SER A 42 3.21 17.05 12.98
CA SER A 42 4.49 16.88 13.70
C SER A 42 4.62 17.80 14.92
N ALA A 43 4.04 19.00 14.87
CA ALA A 43 4.02 19.92 16.02
C ALA A 43 3.11 19.46 17.17
N SER A 44 2.14 18.56 16.93
CA SER A 44 1.19 18.11 17.96
C SER A 44 1.58 16.81 18.67
N LEU A 45 2.65 16.12 18.25
CA LEU A 45 3.16 14.92 18.93
C LEU A 45 4.14 15.22 20.11
N SER A 46 4.36 16.48 20.47
CA SER A 46 5.21 16.87 21.61
C SER A 46 4.44 17.24 22.89
N VAL A 47 3.22 16.71 23.09
CA VAL A 47 2.50 16.82 24.37
C VAL A 47 1.79 15.48 24.61
N SER A 48 2.38 14.50 25.32
CA SER A 48 2.05 14.24 26.73
C SER A 48 2.93 13.11 27.29
N ALA A 49 4.20 13.40 27.59
CA ALA A 49 5.05 12.49 28.38
C ALA A 49 4.93 12.79 29.89
N LEU A 50 3.69 12.80 30.41
CA LEU A 50 3.41 12.86 31.84
C LEU A 50 2.38 11.78 32.20
N ALA A 51 2.76 10.52 31.99
CA ALA A 51 2.10 9.41 32.66
C ALA A 51 2.97 9.00 33.85
N SER A 52 2.51 9.30 35.06
CA SER A 52 3.11 8.89 36.31
C SER A 52 3.34 7.36 36.34
N PRO A 53 4.50 6.88 36.83
CA PRO A 53 4.78 5.45 36.87
C PRO A 53 3.80 4.78 37.85
N THR A 54 2.84 4.03 37.32
CA THR A 54 2.08 3.09 38.14
C THR A 54 3.02 1.94 38.53
N PRO A 55 2.98 1.48 39.79
CA PRO A 55 3.87 0.42 40.24
C PRO A 55 3.55 -0.87 39.48
N ILE A 56 4.55 -1.34 38.73
CA ILE A 56 4.52 -2.63 38.06
C ILE A 56 4.38 -3.72 39.13
N SER A 57 3.39 -4.60 38.97
CA SER A 57 3.19 -5.74 39.88
C SER A 57 4.48 -6.57 39.98
N PRO A 58 4.88 -7.02 41.19
CA PRO A 58 6.14 -7.75 41.42
C PRO A 58 6.29 -9.03 40.58
N ASP A 59 5.19 -9.60 40.08
CA ASP A 59 5.23 -10.73 39.14
C ASP A 59 5.89 -10.40 37.78
N LEU A 60 5.94 -9.13 37.38
CA LEU A 60 6.58 -8.70 36.13
C LEU A 60 8.12 -8.59 36.23
N LEU A 61 8.67 -8.56 37.46
CA LEU A 61 10.11 -8.52 37.74
C LEU A 61 10.75 -9.92 37.81
N ARG A 62 9.96 -10.99 37.94
CA ARG A 62 10.47 -12.37 38.07
C ARG A 62 10.63 -13.11 36.74
N ARG A 63 10.07 -12.60 35.64
CA ARG A 63 10.16 -13.24 34.32
C ARG A 63 11.42 -12.76 33.58
N ASN A 64 12.44 -13.61 33.54
CA ASN A 64 13.74 -13.30 32.95
C ASN A 64 13.75 -13.22 31.41
N ASN A 65 12.63 -13.54 30.74
CA ASN A 65 12.52 -13.45 29.29
C ASN A 65 11.27 -12.67 28.86
N ILE A 66 11.48 -11.73 27.93
CA ILE A 66 10.46 -10.87 27.32
C ILE A 66 9.27 -11.68 26.77
N LYS A 67 9.50 -12.91 26.31
CA LYS A 67 8.49 -13.82 25.77
C LYS A 67 7.42 -14.26 26.77
N GLU A 68 7.71 -14.24 28.07
CA GLU A 68 6.79 -14.73 29.09
C GLU A 68 5.91 -13.63 29.71
N ARG A 69 6.09 -12.34 29.39
CA ARG A 69 5.12 -11.31 29.81
C ARG A 69 3.81 -11.54 29.06
N GLY A 70 2.82 -12.10 29.74
CA GLY A 70 1.51 -12.41 29.17
C GLY A 70 0.83 -11.18 28.55
N SER A 71 0.09 -11.43 27.48
CA SER A 71 -0.64 -10.46 26.67
C SER A 71 -1.76 -9.75 27.41
N ILE A 72 -2.00 -8.46 27.10
CA ILE A 72 -3.27 -7.78 27.42
C ILE A 72 -4.24 -8.08 26.27
N PRO A 73 -5.32 -8.84 26.49
CA PRO A 73 -6.35 -9.06 25.47
C PRO A 73 -6.97 -7.74 25.02
N GLY A 74 -7.02 -7.49 23.70
CA GLY A 74 -7.54 -6.24 23.12
C GLY A 74 -6.49 -5.16 22.84
N TRP A 75 -5.26 -5.33 23.33
CA TRP A 75 -4.12 -4.42 23.08
C TRP A 75 -3.01 -5.05 22.22
N ASP A 76 -3.28 -6.20 21.59
CA ASP A 76 -2.31 -6.87 20.72
C ASP A 76 -1.83 -5.99 19.56
N TRP A 77 -2.66 -5.06 19.09
CA TRP A 77 -2.29 -4.06 18.08
C TRP A 77 -1.23 -3.06 18.58
N LEU A 78 -1.29 -2.68 19.87
CA LEU A 78 -0.28 -1.82 20.48
C LEU A 78 1.05 -2.55 20.61
N ARG A 79 1.05 -3.89 20.77
CA ARG A 79 2.28 -4.69 20.69
C ARG A 79 2.89 -4.61 19.28
N GLY A 80 2.05 -4.54 18.24
CA GLY A 80 2.49 -4.26 16.86
C GLY A 80 3.14 -2.87 16.68
N LEU A 81 2.76 -1.89 17.51
CA LEU A 81 3.38 -0.56 17.55
C LEU A 81 4.63 -0.48 18.47
N VAL A 82 4.64 -1.24 19.58
CA VAL A 82 5.67 -1.21 20.63
C VAL A 82 6.82 -2.20 20.37
N GLU A 83 6.58 -3.33 19.71
CA GLU A 83 7.63 -4.20 19.13
C GLU A 83 8.15 -3.61 17.80
N GLY A 84 8.56 -2.34 17.86
CA GLY A 84 8.95 -1.48 16.74
C GLY A 84 10.25 -1.86 16.03
N SER A 85 10.38 -3.10 15.56
CA SER A 85 11.49 -3.52 14.69
C SER A 85 11.06 -4.48 13.56
N LYS A 86 9.79 -4.93 13.55
CA LYS A 86 9.16 -5.59 12.38
C LYS A 86 8.09 -4.75 11.68
N THR A 87 7.89 -3.52 12.13
CA THR A 87 7.19 -2.48 11.35
C THR A 87 7.91 -2.36 10.02
N GLY A 88 7.21 -2.45 8.89
CA GLY A 88 7.87 -2.39 7.59
C GLY A 88 8.71 -1.12 7.44
N SER A 89 9.78 -1.19 6.66
CA SER A 89 10.56 -0.01 6.32
C SER A 89 9.81 0.83 5.29
N ILE A 90 10.02 2.15 5.31
CA ILE A 90 9.57 3.05 4.24
C ILE A 90 10.31 2.78 2.91
N VAL A 91 11.44 2.07 2.99
CA VAL A 91 12.22 1.58 1.85
C VAL A 91 12.50 0.09 1.99
N GLU A 92 12.05 -0.70 1.01
CA GLU A 92 12.25 -2.16 0.96
C GLU A 92 12.81 -2.54 -0.43
N ASN A 93 13.97 -3.20 -0.43
CA ASN A 93 14.66 -3.65 -1.65
C ASN A 93 14.98 -5.15 -1.62
N GLY A 94 14.09 -5.94 -1.03
CA GLY A 94 14.34 -7.36 -0.73
C GLY A 94 14.63 -8.23 -1.95
N ILE A 95 14.23 -7.81 -3.16
CA ILE A 95 14.57 -8.51 -4.40
C ILE A 95 15.99 -8.14 -4.86
N LYS A 96 16.37 -6.87 -4.79
CA LYS A 96 17.70 -6.40 -5.23
C LYS A 96 18.82 -6.83 -4.28
N GLU A 97 18.50 -7.06 -3.01
CA GLU A 97 19.47 -7.36 -1.95
C GLU A 97 19.76 -8.87 -1.77
N ASN A 98 19.45 -9.73 -2.74
CA ASN A 98 19.89 -11.14 -2.84
C ASN A 98 19.72 -12.01 -1.57
N ASN A 99 18.88 -11.64 -0.60
CA ASN A 99 18.79 -12.32 0.69
C ASN A 99 17.93 -13.61 0.67
N GLY A 100 18.06 -14.39 -0.40
CA GLY A 100 17.26 -15.58 -0.67
C GLY A 100 15.81 -15.24 -1.03
N CYS A 101 15.37 -15.59 -2.24
CA CYS A 101 13.97 -15.50 -2.59
C CYS A 101 13.15 -16.35 -1.62
N GLN A 102 12.24 -15.70 -0.90
CA GLN A 102 11.32 -16.37 0.00
C GLN A 102 10.18 -17.03 -0.78
N PRO A 103 9.38 -17.91 -0.16
CA PRO A 103 8.25 -18.56 -0.83
C PRO A 103 7.19 -17.60 -1.38
N LEU A 104 7.10 -16.41 -0.79
CA LEU A 104 6.19 -15.33 -1.20
C LEU A 104 6.99 -14.06 -1.44
N THR A 105 6.69 -13.35 -2.53
CA THR A 105 7.27 -12.05 -2.87
C THR A 105 6.16 -11.04 -3.06
N LEU A 106 6.13 -10.01 -2.21
CA LEU A 106 5.30 -8.83 -2.41
C LEU A 106 6.05 -7.81 -3.27
N ILE A 107 5.43 -7.38 -4.37
CA ILE A 107 5.77 -6.12 -5.02
C ILE A 107 4.72 -5.08 -4.64
N PHE A 108 5.15 -3.96 -4.07
CA PHE A 108 4.28 -2.90 -3.57
C PHE A 108 4.50 -1.59 -4.32
N ALA A 109 3.43 -0.99 -4.82
CA ALA A 109 3.43 0.34 -5.42
C ALA A 109 2.79 1.36 -4.47
N CYS A 110 3.58 2.30 -3.95
CA CYS A 110 3.11 3.34 -3.04
C CYS A 110 2.27 4.42 -3.76
N GLY A 111 1.56 5.23 -2.98
CA GLY A 111 0.73 6.32 -3.45
C GLY A 111 1.52 7.58 -3.84
N THR A 112 0.80 8.59 -4.31
CA THR A 112 1.39 9.85 -4.79
C THR A 112 2.10 10.59 -3.66
N GLY A 113 3.35 10.98 -3.88
CA GLY A 113 4.10 11.85 -2.97
C GLY A 113 4.55 11.18 -1.67
N GLU A 114 4.35 9.86 -1.54
CA GLU A 114 4.90 9.12 -0.41
C GLU A 114 6.42 9.03 -0.48
N ILE A 115 7.09 9.11 0.67
CA ILE A 115 8.55 8.99 0.76
C ILE A 115 9.00 7.53 0.71
N GLY A 116 10.19 7.29 0.15
CA GLY A 116 10.69 5.93 -0.05
C GLY A 116 9.93 5.18 -1.15
N ASN A 117 10.02 3.84 -1.15
CA ASN A 117 9.34 2.99 -2.15
C ASN A 117 8.20 2.14 -1.56
N MET A 118 8.02 2.20 -0.24
CA MET A 118 6.88 1.61 0.47
C MET A 118 5.90 2.67 0.99
N GLY A 119 6.32 3.94 1.03
CA GLY A 119 5.53 5.00 1.63
C GLY A 119 5.40 4.90 3.13
N GLU A 120 4.52 5.72 3.70
CA GLU A 120 4.32 5.84 5.16
C GLU A 120 2.98 5.30 5.63
N ILE A 121 2.00 5.13 4.71
CA ILE A 121 0.62 4.83 5.09
C ILE A 121 0.39 3.32 5.22
N ILE A 122 0.32 2.60 4.10
CA ILE A 122 -0.10 1.19 4.06
C ILE A 122 1.04 0.22 3.75
N GLY A 123 2.10 0.65 3.07
CA GLY A 123 3.23 -0.22 2.73
C GLY A 123 3.94 -0.80 3.97
N PRO A 124 4.42 0.02 4.92
CA PRO A 124 5.02 -0.44 6.16
C PRO A 124 4.16 -1.40 7.00
N PRO A 125 2.89 -1.08 7.32
CA PRO A 125 2.08 -2.01 8.11
C PRO A 125 1.73 -3.29 7.33
N LEU A 126 1.53 -3.22 6.01
CA LEU A 126 1.32 -4.43 5.18
C LEU A 126 2.55 -5.35 5.19
N ALA A 127 3.74 -4.79 5.04
CA ALA A 127 4.99 -5.56 5.10
C ALA A 127 5.19 -6.21 6.49
N GLY A 128 4.90 -5.48 7.57
CA GLY A 128 4.94 -6.01 8.93
C GLY A 128 3.93 -7.14 9.16
N ALA A 129 2.69 -6.98 8.67
CA ALA A 129 1.66 -8.02 8.74
C ALA A 129 2.07 -9.27 7.96
N LEU A 130 2.57 -9.14 6.73
CA LEU A 130 3.07 -10.28 5.94
C LEU A 130 4.23 -11.00 6.63
N ARG A 131 5.20 -10.27 7.17
CA ARG A 131 6.31 -10.87 7.94
C ARG A 131 5.80 -11.63 9.16
N THR A 132 4.72 -11.17 9.79
CA THR A 132 4.09 -11.86 10.91
C THR A 132 3.41 -13.15 10.45
N HIS A 133 2.54 -13.07 9.43
CA HIS A 133 1.81 -14.23 8.91
C HIS A 133 2.72 -15.29 8.26
N MET A 134 3.85 -14.88 7.68
CA MET A 134 4.81 -15.78 7.01
C MET A 134 6.00 -16.19 7.88
N ASN A 135 6.01 -15.85 9.18
CA ASN A 135 7.14 -16.06 10.07
C ASN A 135 8.48 -15.51 9.49
N GLY A 136 8.43 -14.37 8.81
CA GLY A 136 9.55 -13.72 8.14
C GLY A 136 9.88 -14.26 6.74
N LYS A 137 9.21 -15.32 6.27
CA LYS A 137 9.43 -15.94 4.96
C LYS A 137 8.70 -15.21 3.84
N VAL A 138 8.96 -13.92 3.70
CA VAL A 138 8.42 -13.07 2.64
C VAL A 138 9.47 -12.08 2.15
N THR A 139 9.61 -11.96 0.84
CA THR A 139 10.43 -10.93 0.20
C THR A 139 9.55 -9.72 -0.07
N ILE A 140 9.96 -8.54 0.37
CA ILE A 140 9.21 -7.29 0.15
C ILE A 140 10.03 -6.40 -0.79
N GLN A 141 9.39 -5.89 -1.85
CA GLN A 141 10.00 -4.95 -2.78
C GLN A 141 9.04 -3.79 -3.04
N GLY A 142 9.47 -2.58 -2.71
CA GLY A 142 8.79 -1.37 -3.15
C GLY A 142 9.13 -1.02 -4.60
N VAL A 143 8.16 -0.48 -5.33
CA VAL A 143 8.35 0.00 -6.71
C VAL A 143 9.04 1.35 -6.69
N ASN A 144 10.14 1.47 -7.45
CA ASN A 144 10.82 2.75 -7.63
C ASN A 144 10.22 3.47 -8.85
N TYR A 145 9.52 4.58 -8.61
CA TYR A 145 8.94 5.39 -9.67
C TYR A 145 9.99 6.16 -10.49
N PRO A 146 9.75 6.44 -11.79
CA PRO A 146 8.59 6.05 -12.59
C PRO A 146 8.77 4.63 -13.16
N ALA A 147 8.08 3.64 -12.62
CA ALA A 147 8.12 2.28 -13.15
C ALA A 147 6.72 1.87 -13.62
N SER A 148 6.61 1.48 -14.89
CA SER A 148 5.48 0.71 -15.42
C SER A 148 5.70 -0.79 -15.29
N ALA A 149 6.95 -1.23 -15.14
CA ALA A 149 7.33 -2.64 -15.08
C ALA A 149 7.63 -3.09 -13.64
N LEU A 150 6.92 -4.12 -13.20
CA LEU A 150 7.22 -4.81 -11.94
C LEU A 150 8.34 -5.82 -12.19
N SER A 151 9.37 -5.83 -11.34
CA SER A 151 10.50 -6.75 -11.51
C SER A 151 10.16 -8.15 -11.00
N LEU A 152 9.51 -8.96 -11.84
CA LEU A 152 9.13 -10.34 -11.51
C LEU A 152 10.26 -11.37 -11.72
N SER A 153 11.27 -11.03 -12.53
CA SER A 153 12.28 -11.99 -13.02
C SER A 153 13.31 -12.44 -11.98
N GLN A 154 13.42 -11.73 -10.86
CA GLN A 154 14.50 -11.96 -9.89
C GLN A 154 14.19 -13.08 -8.88
N CYS A 155 12.91 -13.43 -8.69
CA CYS A 155 12.49 -14.53 -7.81
C CYS A 155 11.58 -15.55 -8.50
N PRO A 156 12.10 -16.35 -9.46
CA PRO A 156 11.29 -17.24 -10.29
C PRO A 156 10.60 -18.38 -9.51
N GLY A 157 11.13 -18.77 -8.34
CA GLY A 157 10.53 -19.80 -7.47
C GLY A 157 9.55 -19.27 -6.43
N SER A 158 9.37 -17.94 -6.35
CA SER A 158 8.49 -17.31 -5.38
C SER A 158 7.10 -17.09 -5.95
N LYS A 159 6.07 -17.26 -5.11
CA LYS A 159 4.72 -16.80 -5.45
C LYS A 159 4.71 -15.28 -5.40
N VAL A 160 4.49 -14.66 -6.56
CA VAL A 160 4.40 -13.21 -6.66
C VAL A 160 2.99 -12.77 -6.27
N VAL A 161 2.92 -11.81 -5.36
CA VAL A 161 1.70 -11.06 -5.04
C VAL A 161 1.95 -9.58 -5.19
N LEU A 162 0.90 -8.85 -5.59
CA LEU A 162 0.98 -7.41 -5.81
C LEU A 162 0.14 -6.67 -4.77
N ALA A 163 0.58 -5.47 -4.42
CA ALA A 163 -0.32 -4.51 -3.82
C ALA A 163 -0.02 -3.09 -4.30
N GLY A 164 -1.06 -2.28 -4.38
CA GLY A 164 -0.96 -0.90 -4.84
C GLY A 164 -1.89 0.00 -4.05
N TYR A 165 -1.43 1.20 -3.73
CA TYR A 165 -2.22 2.20 -3.00
C TYR A 165 -2.37 3.48 -3.83
N SER A 166 -3.60 3.98 -3.97
CA SER A 166 -3.89 5.22 -4.68
C SER A 166 -3.36 5.17 -6.13
N GLN A 167 -2.46 6.07 -6.51
CA GLN A 167 -1.72 5.99 -7.79
C GLN A 167 -1.04 4.63 -8.01
N GLY A 168 -0.51 4.01 -6.97
CA GLY A 168 0.13 2.70 -7.05
C GLY A 168 -0.82 1.57 -7.43
N ALA A 169 -2.12 1.70 -7.12
CA ALA A 169 -3.12 0.75 -7.62
C ALA A 169 -3.24 0.84 -9.15
N SER A 170 -3.23 2.06 -9.72
CA SER A 170 -3.18 2.27 -11.17
C SER A 170 -1.89 1.70 -11.80
N VAL A 171 -0.76 1.75 -11.10
CA VAL A 171 0.48 1.09 -11.56
C VAL A 171 0.30 -0.42 -11.63
N VAL A 172 -0.36 -1.03 -10.64
CA VAL A 172 -0.68 -2.46 -10.69
C VAL A 172 -1.57 -2.78 -11.89
N HIS A 173 -2.61 -1.98 -12.16
CA HIS A 173 -3.44 -2.14 -13.37
C HIS A 173 -2.63 -2.08 -14.66
N ASN A 174 -1.74 -1.10 -14.79
CA ASN A 174 -0.89 -0.96 -15.98
C ASN A 174 0.04 -2.16 -16.15
N ALA A 175 0.79 -2.50 -15.10
CA ALA A 175 1.73 -3.60 -15.12
C ALA A 175 1.03 -4.92 -15.45
N SER A 176 -0.17 -5.15 -14.90
CA SER A 176 -0.96 -6.35 -15.12
C SER A 176 -1.30 -6.61 -16.60
N GLY A 177 -1.32 -5.57 -17.44
CA GLY A 177 -1.49 -5.70 -18.89
C GLY A 177 -0.32 -6.34 -19.63
N ASP A 178 0.89 -6.23 -19.08
CA ASP A 178 2.11 -6.78 -19.67
C ASP A 178 2.46 -8.16 -19.10
N LEU A 179 1.71 -8.61 -18.09
CA LEU A 179 1.90 -9.90 -17.44
C LEU A 179 1.06 -11.00 -18.11
N LYS A 180 1.60 -12.21 -18.14
CA LYS A 180 0.87 -13.43 -18.53
C LYS A 180 0.03 -13.92 -17.35
N ALA A 181 -1.09 -14.56 -17.68
CA ALA A 181 -1.92 -15.24 -16.70
C ALA A 181 -1.09 -16.23 -15.85
N GLY A 182 -1.31 -16.22 -14.54
CA GLY A 182 -0.60 -17.10 -13.59
C GLY A 182 0.77 -16.60 -13.12
N GLN A 183 1.31 -15.49 -13.66
CA GLN A 183 2.55 -14.90 -13.13
C GLN A 183 2.36 -14.21 -11.78
N VAL A 184 1.14 -13.76 -11.48
CA VAL A 184 0.76 -13.14 -10.21
C VAL A 184 -0.33 -13.99 -9.58
N ALA A 185 -0.13 -14.37 -8.33
CA ALA A 185 -1.05 -15.23 -7.61
C ALA A 185 -2.25 -14.45 -7.04
N ARG A 186 -1.99 -13.27 -6.45
CA ARG A 186 -3.02 -12.41 -5.83
C ARG A 186 -2.63 -10.94 -5.87
N ALA A 187 -3.63 -10.06 -5.82
CA ALA A 187 -3.41 -8.62 -5.70
C ALA A 187 -4.35 -7.97 -4.66
N VAL A 188 -3.85 -6.98 -3.94
CA VAL A 188 -4.67 -6.10 -3.07
C VAL A 188 -4.50 -4.64 -3.49
N LEU A 189 -5.61 -3.95 -3.75
CA LEU A 189 -5.62 -2.57 -4.22
C LEU A 189 -6.33 -1.68 -3.19
N PHE A 190 -5.66 -0.63 -2.72
CA PHE A 190 -6.18 0.29 -1.71
C PHE A 190 -6.46 1.65 -2.35
N GLY A 191 -7.65 2.22 -2.13
CA GLY A 191 -7.99 3.55 -2.66
C GLY A 191 -7.86 3.63 -4.18
N ASP A 192 -8.18 2.54 -4.87
CA ASP A 192 -7.93 2.36 -6.30
C ASP A 192 -8.85 3.23 -7.18
N PRO A 193 -8.30 4.19 -7.95
CA PRO A 193 -9.07 5.00 -8.89
C PRO A 193 -9.74 4.17 -10.00
N LEU A 194 -9.22 2.97 -10.26
CA LEU A 194 -9.67 2.08 -11.33
C LEU A 194 -10.44 0.87 -10.79
N GLN A 195 -10.96 0.91 -9.55
CA GLN A 195 -11.56 -0.27 -8.89
C GLN A 195 -12.71 -0.94 -9.68
N SER A 196 -13.37 -0.21 -10.58
CA SER A 196 -14.46 -0.74 -11.43
C SER A 196 -13.94 -1.53 -12.63
N ILE A 197 -12.63 -1.56 -12.85
CA ILE A 197 -11.95 -2.26 -13.93
C ILE A 197 -11.03 -3.28 -13.26
N PRO A 198 -11.18 -4.59 -13.48
CA PRO A 198 -10.27 -5.57 -12.90
C PRO A 198 -8.86 -5.46 -13.52
N PRO A 199 -7.78 -5.69 -12.74
CA PRO A 199 -6.43 -5.83 -13.30
C PRO A 199 -6.39 -6.93 -14.35
N ARG A 200 -5.71 -6.66 -15.47
CA ARG A 200 -5.56 -7.63 -16.55
C ARG A 200 -4.70 -8.82 -16.07
N SER A 201 -4.95 -10.01 -16.61
CA SER A 201 -4.19 -11.24 -16.30
C SER A 201 -4.25 -11.78 -14.86
N ILE A 202 -4.92 -11.10 -13.93
CA ILE A 202 -5.22 -11.61 -12.59
C ILE A 202 -6.72 -11.93 -12.56
N ILE A 203 -7.07 -13.15 -12.15
CA ILE A 203 -8.47 -13.54 -12.06
C ILE A 203 -9.15 -12.80 -10.91
N GLU A 204 -10.38 -12.35 -11.13
CA GLU A 204 -11.11 -11.45 -10.22
C GLU A 204 -11.17 -11.96 -8.78
N LYS A 205 -11.37 -13.28 -8.60
CA LYS A 205 -11.40 -13.91 -7.27
C LYS A 205 -10.09 -13.79 -6.46
N ASP A 206 -8.97 -13.50 -7.12
CA ASP A 206 -7.65 -13.35 -6.52
C ASP A 206 -7.25 -11.87 -6.35
N VAL A 207 -8.18 -10.96 -6.65
CA VAL A 207 -8.03 -9.52 -6.45
C VAL A 207 -8.94 -9.05 -5.32
N MET A 208 -8.40 -8.29 -4.38
CA MET A 208 -9.18 -7.59 -3.37
C MET A 208 -9.01 -6.09 -3.52
N SER A 209 -10.10 -5.40 -3.82
CA SER A 209 -10.16 -3.94 -3.81
C SER A 209 -10.72 -3.45 -2.47
N ILE A 210 -9.99 -2.57 -1.80
CA ILE A 210 -10.38 -1.93 -0.54
C ILE A 210 -10.54 -0.44 -0.82
N CYS A 211 -11.77 0.04 -0.66
CA CYS A 211 -12.12 1.44 -0.80
C CYS A 211 -12.88 1.88 0.46
N ALA A 212 -12.27 2.80 1.22
CA ALA A 212 -12.86 3.34 2.44
C ALA A 212 -14.17 4.10 2.11
N GLY A 213 -15.11 4.10 3.05
CA GLY A 213 -16.36 4.83 2.88
C GLY A 213 -16.08 6.33 2.71
N GLY A 214 -16.61 6.94 1.65
CA GLY A 214 -16.43 8.37 1.38
C GLY A 214 -15.13 8.74 0.65
N ASP A 215 -14.22 7.79 0.40
CA ASP A 215 -12.95 8.05 -0.29
C ASP A 215 -13.19 8.70 -1.67
N ALA A 216 -12.63 9.91 -1.82
CA ALA A 216 -12.74 10.73 -3.02
C ALA A 216 -12.08 10.13 -4.27
N ILE A 217 -11.09 9.27 -4.10
CA ILE A 217 -10.24 8.75 -5.17
C ILE A 217 -10.86 7.51 -5.81
N CYS A 218 -11.35 6.55 -5.01
CA CYS A 218 -11.90 5.30 -5.55
C CYS A 218 -13.40 5.36 -5.86
N ARG A 219 -14.21 6.12 -5.11
CA ARG A 219 -15.68 6.20 -5.30
C ARG A 219 -16.20 7.59 -5.67
N GLY A 220 -15.33 8.57 -5.91
CA GLY A 220 -15.76 9.94 -6.18
C GLY A 220 -16.47 10.59 -4.99
N GLY A 221 -16.14 10.17 -3.75
CA GLY A 221 -16.60 10.83 -2.53
C GLY A 221 -15.89 12.17 -2.28
N LEU A 222 -15.97 12.68 -1.05
CA LEU A 222 -15.37 13.95 -0.63
C LEU A 222 -14.47 13.80 0.62
N ASP A 223 -14.34 12.59 1.15
CA ASP A 223 -13.59 12.32 2.38
C ASP A 223 -12.12 12.02 2.03
N ILE A 224 -11.29 13.07 2.07
CA ILE A 224 -9.85 12.95 1.89
C ILE A 224 -9.19 12.14 3.04
N PRO A 225 -9.53 12.36 4.32
CA PRO A 225 -9.05 11.51 5.41
C PRO A 225 -9.34 10.01 5.21
N ALA A 226 -10.49 9.64 4.66
CA ALA A 226 -10.79 8.24 4.34
C ALA A 226 -9.76 7.64 3.37
N HIS A 227 -9.25 8.42 2.41
CA HIS A 227 -8.19 7.97 1.50
C HIS A 227 -6.86 7.68 2.22
N LEU A 228 -6.62 8.27 3.39
CA LEU A 228 -5.40 8.09 4.18
C LEU A 228 -5.52 7.00 5.25
N SER A 229 -6.68 6.34 5.35
CA SER A 229 -7.01 5.44 6.47
C SER A 229 -6.57 3.98 6.29
N TYR A 230 -6.03 3.61 5.13
CA TYR A 230 -5.86 2.20 4.74
C TYR A 230 -4.90 1.37 5.60
N ALA A 231 -4.04 2.00 6.42
CA ALA A 231 -3.15 1.33 7.36
C ALA A 231 -3.86 0.25 8.21
N GLU A 232 -5.11 0.52 8.61
CA GLU A 232 -5.92 -0.42 9.42
C GLU A 232 -6.26 -1.74 8.69
N ASN A 233 -6.21 -1.73 7.35
CA ASN A 233 -6.57 -2.90 6.53
C ASN A 233 -5.38 -3.83 6.27
N ALA A 234 -4.18 -3.51 6.79
CA ALA A 234 -2.96 -4.27 6.55
C ALA A 234 -3.09 -5.77 6.86
N ASN A 235 -3.67 -6.13 8.01
CA ASN A 235 -3.86 -7.54 8.39
C ASN A 235 -4.85 -8.27 7.48
N LYS A 236 -5.96 -7.61 7.10
CA LYS A 236 -6.94 -8.17 6.16
C LYS A 236 -6.31 -8.45 4.80
N ALA A 237 -5.53 -7.50 4.31
CA ALA A 237 -4.80 -7.63 3.05
C ALA A 237 -3.73 -8.75 3.13
N ALA A 238 -2.92 -8.76 4.19
CA ALA A 238 -1.91 -9.79 4.39
C ALA A 238 -2.51 -11.20 4.44
N ALA A 239 -3.62 -11.39 5.15
CA ALA A 239 -4.31 -12.67 5.23
C ALA A 239 -4.74 -13.20 3.84
N LEU A 240 -5.22 -12.32 2.96
CA LEU A 240 -5.51 -12.70 1.58
C LEU A 240 -4.24 -13.03 0.81
N LEU A 241 -3.21 -12.21 0.90
CA LEU A 241 -1.97 -12.40 0.13
C LEU A 241 -1.25 -13.71 0.50
N VAL A 242 -1.26 -14.08 1.79
CA VAL A 242 -0.65 -15.32 2.27
C VAL A 242 -1.37 -16.58 1.80
N GLY A 243 -2.68 -16.49 1.50
CA GLY A 243 -3.42 -17.63 0.98
C GLY A 243 -3.15 -17.97 -0.50
N ALA A 244 -2.21 -17.29 -1.14
CA ALA A 244 -1.77 -17.54 -2.52
C ALA A 244 -1.14 -18.93 -2.71
#